data_AF-A0A931YAE6-F1
#
_entry.id   AF-A0A931YAE6-F1
#
_cell.length_a   1.000
_cell.length_b   1.000
_cell.length_c   1.000
_cell.angle_alpha   90.00
_cell.angle_beta   90.00
_cell.angle_gamma   90.00
#
_symmetry.space_group_name_H-M   'P 1'
#
loop_
_entity.id
_entity.type
_entity.pdbx_description
1 polymer ?
#
loop_
_entity_poly.entity_id
_entity_poly.type
_entity_poly.pdbx_seq_one_letter_code
_entity_poly.pdbx_strand_id
1 'polypeptide(L)'
;MIAKNNEQIQIRIDAKTKNEAKKILDSLGLDMSSAVKLFFRQIINAKNFPCELRDENGFTLRKAEILRESIAEAEKTKKSFKTGSALIKDALKD
;
A
#
# COMPACT_ATOMS: atom_id res chain seq x y z
N MET A 1 19.80 -25.10 25.98
CA MET A 1 18.43 -24.55 25.90
C MET A 1 18.55 -23.08 25.50
N ILE A 2 17.96 -22.66 24.38
CA ILE A 2 17.93 -21.23 24.01
C ILE A 2 16.78 -20.61 24.81
N ALA A 3 17.10 -19.72 25.74
CA ALA A 3 16.08 -19.00 26.51
C ALA A 3 15.25 -18.14 25.57
N LYS A 4 13.94 -18.35 25.57
CA LYS A 4 12.99 -17.55 24.77
C LYS A 4 12.68 -16.29 25.57
N ASN A 5 13.43 -15.20 25.34
CA ASN A 5 13.12 -13.91 25.94
C ASN A 5 11.86 -13.34 25.27
N ASN A 6 10.74 -13.39 25.97
CA ASN A 6 9.53 -12.70 25.57
C ASN A 6 9.54 -11.28 26.14
N GLU A 7 9.48 -10.29 25.26
CA GLU A 7 9.31 -8.88 25.63
C GLU A 7 7.84 -8.46 25.44
N GLN A 8 7.35 -7.58 26.31
CA GLN A 8 5.97 -7.07 26.26
C GLN A 8 5.96 -5.66 25.67
N ILE A 9 5.02 -5.40 24.77
CA ILE A 9 4.78 -4.08 24.19
C ILE A 9 3.46 -3.52 24.75
N GLN A 10 3.49 -2.30 25.30
CA GLN A 10 2.30 -1.55 25.73
C GLN A 10 2.09 -0.34 24.84
N ILE A 11 0.91 -0.21 24.23
CA ILE A 11 0.59 0.86 23.29
C ILE A 11 -0.70 1.54 23.74
N ARG A 12 -0.69 2.87 23.78
CA ARG A 12 -1.90 3.69 23.98
C ARG A 12 -2.63 3.83 22.65
N ILE A 13 -3.92 3.54 22.65
CA ILE A 13 -4.81 3.63 21.49
C ILE A 13 -6.20 4.03 21.99
N ASP A 14 -6.96 4.74 21.16
CA ASP A 14 -8.35 5.07 21.50
C ASP A 14 -9.23 3.80 21.49
N ALA A 15 -10.29 3.84 22.30
CA ALA A 15 -11.16 2.68 22.48
C ALA A 15 -11.93 2.32 21.20
N LYS A 16 -12.25 3.30 20.36
CA LYS A 16 -13.03 3.09 19.14
C LYS A 16 -12.20 2.30 18.12
N THR A 17 -11.00 2.77 17.80
CA THR A 17 -10.06 2.11 16.88
C THR A 17 -9.72 0.71 17.36
N LYS A 18 -9.46 0.51 18.66
CA LYS A 18 -9.20 -0.82 19.22
C LYS A 18 -10.36 -1.79 18.98
N ASN A 19 -11.59 -1.34 19.21
CA ASN A 19 -12.78 -2.17 19.06
C ASN A 19 -13.11 -2.46 17.59
N GLU A 20 -12.95 -1.48 16.70
CA GLU A 20 -13.15 -1.66 15.26
C GLU A 20 -12.13 -2.64 14.68
N ALA A 21 -10.85 -2.44 14.99
CA ALA A 21 -9.78 -3.35 14.57
C ALA A 21 -10.04 -4.78 15.07
N LYS A 22 -10.46 -4.94 16.34
CA LYS A 22 -10.78 -6.25 16.90
C LYS A 22 -11.89 -6.96 16.13
N LYS A 23 -12.99 -6.28 15.80
CA LYS A 23 -14.10 -6.88 15.04
C LYS A 23 -13.65 -7.40 13.66
N ILE A 24 -12.81 -6.62 12.97
CA ILE A 24 -12.28 -7.01 11.67
C ILE A 24 -11.38 -8.24 11.82
N LEU A 25 -10.46 -8.23 12.78
CA LEU A 25 -9.55 -9.35 13.02
C LEU A 25 -10.28 -10.63 13.46
N ASP A 26 -11.29 -10.52 14.31
CA ASP A 26 -12.13 -11.64 14.74
C ASP A 26 -12.85 -12.28 13.54
N SER A 27 -13.32 -11.48 12.58
CA SER A 27 -13.93 -11.98 11.34
C SER A 27 -12.96 -12.75 10.44
N LEU A 28 -11.65 -12.48 10.57
CA LEU A 28 -10.57 -13.17 9.88
C LEU A 28 -10.02 -14.35 10.70
N GLY A 29 -10.57 -14.63 11.89
CA GLY A 29 -10.08 -15.67 12.79
C GLY A 29 -8.73 -15.34 13.43
N LEU A 30 -8.37 -14.06 13.54
CA LEU A 30 -7.10 -13.60 14.09
C LEU A 30 -7.31 -12.87 15.42
N ASP A 31 -6.50 -13.19 16.43
CA ASP A 31 -6.42 -12.38 17.63
C ASP A 31 -5.52 -11.16 17.42
N MET A 32 -5.72 -10.13 18.26
CA MET A 32 -4.98 -8.86 18.18
C MET A 32 -3.46 -9.06 18.28
N SER A 33 -2.99 -9.94 19.16
CA SER A 33 -1.55 -10.18 19.34
C SER A 33 -0.97 -10.88 18.11
N SER A 34 -1.70 -11.83 17.51
CA SER A 34 -1.28 -12.47 16.26
C SER A 34 -1.23 -11.50 15.09
N ALA A 35 -2.20 -10.59 14.97
CA ALA A 35 -2.18 -9.53 13.95
C ALA A 35 -0.95 -8.61 14.10
N VAL A 36 -0.63 -8.16 15.30
CA VAL A 36 0.54 -7.31 15.56
C VAL A 36 1.86 -8.06 15.28
N LYS A 37 1.97 -9.34 15.68
CA LYS A 37 3.14 -10.17 15.35
C LYS A 37 3.30 -10.35 13.83
N LEU A 38 2.22 -10.56 13.10
CA LEU A 38 2.22 -10.66 11.64
C LEU A 38 2.68 -9.35 10.99
N PHE A 39 2.18 -8.22 11.49
CA PHE A 39 2.59 -6.89 11.03
C PHE A 39 4.11 -6.66 11.18
N PHE A 40 4.68 -6.98 12.34
CA PHE A 40 6.13 -6.88 12.53
C PHE A 40 6.92 -7.86 11.66
N ARG A 41 6.42 -9.08 11.47
CA ARG A 41 7.08 -10.04 10.57
C ARG A 41 7.07 -9.53 9.12
N GLN A 42 6.00 -8.88 8.71
CA GLN A 42 5.93 -8.25 7.39
C GLN A 42 6.97 -7.13 7.24
N ILE A 43 7.14 -6.28 8.26
CA ILE A 43 8.20 -5.25 8.28
C ILE A 43 9.57 -5.86 8.09
N ILE A 44 9.88 -6.90 8.86
CA ILE A 44 11.19 -7.57 8.83
C ILE A 44 11.43 -8.20 7.45
N ASN A 45 10.43 -8.90 6.91
CA ASN A 45 10.55 -9.61 5.65
C ASN A 45 10.69 -8.65 4.47
N ALA A 46 9.89 -7.59 4.44
CA ALA A 46 9.87 -6.62 3.35
C ALA A 46 10.95 -5.53 3.48
N LYS A 47 11.61 -5.43 4.66
CA LYS A 47 12.53 -4.34 5.03
C LYS A 47 11.94 -2.94 4.77
N ASN A 48 10.62 -2.83 4.90
CA ASN A 48 9.85 -1.60 4.66
C ASN A 48 8.62 -1.56 5.57
N PHE A 49 7.93 -0.43 5.60
CA PHE A 49 6.65 -0.33 6.29
C PHE A 49 5.55 -1.01 5.46
N PRO A 50 4.71 -1.88 6.03
CA PRO A 50 3.88 -2.81 5.29
C PRO A 50 2.52 -2.21 4.91
N CYS A 51 2.41 -0.88 4.98
CA CYS A 51 1.27 -0.12 4.50
C CYS A 51 1.78 0.81 3.40
N GLU A 52 1.10 0.82 2.26
CA GLU A 52 1.41 1.79 1.21
C GLU A 52 0.90 3.17 1.65
N LEU A 53 1.82 4.14 1.71
CA LEU A 53 1.44 5.54 1.84
C LEU A 53 0.85 5.97 0.50
N ARG A 54 -0.45 6.22 0.51
CA ARG A 54 -1.22 6.69 -0.64
C ARG A 54 -1.65 8.14 -0.40
N ASP A 55 -1.67 8.93 -1.46
CA ASP A 55 -2.29 10.25 -1.46
C ASP A 55 -3.83 10.15 -1.47
N GLU A 56 -4.50 11.31 -1.47
CA GLU A 56 -5.97 11.42 -1.56
C GLU A 56 -6.55 10.72 -2.81
N ASN A 57 -5.74 10.54 -3.85
CA ASN A 57 -6.11 9.90 -5.12
C ASN A 57 -5.74 8.41 -5.15
N GLY A 58 -5.22 7.86 -4.05
CA GLY A 58 -4.84 6.45 -3.94
C GLY A 58 -3.49 6.09 -4.57
N PHE A 59 -2.71 7.07 -5.04
CA PHE A 59 -1.40 6.84 -5.64
C PHE A 59 -0.30 6.82 -4.59
N THR A 60 0.68 5.93 -4.78
CA THR A 60 1.96 6.07 -4.07
C THR A 60 2.69 7.30 -4.59
N LEU A 61 3.56 7.91 -3.77
CA LEU A 61 4.34 9.10 -4.18
C LEU A 61 5.04 8.91 -5.53
N ARG A 62 5.61 7.72 -5.77
CA ARG A 62 6.25 7.36 -7.03
C ARG A 62 5.25 7.33 -8.21
N LYS A 63 4.06 6.77 -8.02
CA LYS A 63 3.04 6.73 -9.08
C LYS A 63 2.48 8.12 -9.38
N ALA A 64 2.30 8.95 -8.36
CA ALA A 64 1.89 10.34 -8.54
C ALA A 64 2.93 11.11 -9.36
N GLU A 65 4.22 10.89 -9.12
CA GLU A 65 5.29 11.54 -9.90
C GLU A 65 5.34 11.07 -11.35
N ILE A 66 5.28 9.75 -11.60
CA ILE A 66 5.19 9.20 -12.95
C ILE A 66 3.98 9.78 -13.69
N LEU A 67 2.84 9.91 -13.01
CA LEU A 67 1.65 10.49 -13.60
C LEU A 67 1.88 11.97 -13.98
N ARG A 68 2.50 12.76 -13.09
CA ARG A 68 2.85 14.17 -13.40
C ARG A 68 3.76 14.29 -14.61
N GLU A 69 4.82 13.47 -14.67
CA GLU A 69 5.75 13.45 -15.79
C GLU A 69 5.03 13.08 -17.10
N SER A 70 4.18 12.05 -17.06
CA SER A 70 3.40 11.61 -18.24
C SER A 70 2.42 12.67 -18.74
N ILE A 71 1.80 13.43 -17.84
CA ILE A 71 0.91 14.55 -18.19
C ILE A 71 1.72 15.67 -18.85
N ALA A 72 2.86 16.05 -18.27
CA ALA A 72 3.73 17.09 -18.83
C ALA A 72 4.29 16.70 -20.21
N GLU A 73 4.60 15.42 -20.44
CA GLU A 73 5.03 14.92 -21.73
C GLU A 73 3.88 14.89 -22.74
N ALA A 74 2.69 14.46 -22.33
CA ALA A 74 1.49 14.47 -23.19
C ALA A 74 1.09 15.90 -23.60
N GLU A 75 1.22 16.89 -22.71
CA GLU A 75 0.94 18.29 -23.04
C GLU A 75 1.91 18.84 -24.10
N LYS A 76 3.19 18.47 -24.02
CA LYS A 76 4.19 18.79 -25.06
C LYS A 76 3.90 18.05 -26.36
N THR A 77 3.47 16.81 -26.25
CA THR A 77 3.25 15.89 -27.36
C THR A 77 1.78 15.95 -27.75
N LYS A 78 1.37 16.95 -28.55
CA LYS A 78 -0.01 17.11 -29.08
C LYS A 78 -0.49 15.98 -30.02
N LYS A 79 0.07 14.77 -29.91
CA LYS A 79 -0.37 13.59 -30.64
C LYS A 79 -1.80 13.25 -30.22
N SER A 80 -2.69 13.23 -31.21
CA SER A 80 -4.06 12.76 -31.06
C SER A 80 -4.31 11.63 -32.03
N PHE A 81 -5.11 10.65 -31.61
CA PHE A 81 -5.50 9.52 -32.44
C PHE A 81 -6.98 9.65 -32.79
N LYS A 82 -7.32 9.43 -34.06
CA LYS A 82 -8.72 9.50 -34.54
C LYS A 82 -9.56 8.29 -34.13
N THR A 83 -8.93 7.19 -33.70
CA THR A 83 -9.60 5.93 -33.42
C THR A 83 -8.89 5.19 -32.29
N GLY A 84 -9.64 4.54 -31.41
CA GLY A 84 -9.08 3.75 -30.30
C GLY A 84 -8.11 2.66 -30.77
N SER A 85 -8.40 2.00 -31.89
CA SER A 85 -7.49 1.00 -32.47
C SER A 85 -6.13 1.56 -32.90
N ALA A 86 -6.07 2.83 -33.33
CA ALA A 86 -4.82 3.48 -33.69
C ALA A 86 -3.99 3.83 -32.46
N LEU A 87 -4.64 4.25 -31.36
CA LEU A 87 -3.99 4.49 -30.07
C LEU A 87 -3.40 3.19 -29.51
N ILE A 88 -4.21 2.13 -29.45
CA ILE A 88 -3.78 0.84 -28.88
C ILE A 88 -2.61 0.26 -29.68
N LYS A 89 -2.63 0.37 -31.01
CA LYS A 89 -1.54 -0.10 -31.87
C LYS A 89 -0.23 0.67 -31.69
N ASP A 90 -0.31 1.96 -31.31
CA ASP A 90 0.88 2.77 -31.01
C ASP A 90 1.42 2.47 -29.59
N ALA A 91 0.53 2.25 -28.61
CA ALA A 91 0.89 1.93 -27.24
C ALA A 91 1.46 0.50 -27.04
N LEU A 92 1.20 -0.41 -27.99
CA LEU A 92 1.68 -1.79 -27.97
C LEU A 92 2.90 -2.01 -28.88
N LYS A 93 3.51 -0.95 -29.41
CA LYS A 93 4.62 -1.04 -30.37
C LYS A 93 6.00 -1.21 -29.71
N ASP A 94 6.04 -1.42 -28.39
CA ASP A 94 7.24 -1.81 -27.65
C ASP A 94 7.60 -3.28 -27.86
#